data_AF-A0A7V9C057-F1
#
_entry.id   AF-A0A7V9C057-F1
#
_cell.length_a   1.000
_cell.length_b   1.000
_cell.length_c   1.000
_cell.angle_alpha   90.00
_cell.angle_beta   90.00
_cell.angle_gamma   90.00
#
_symmetry.space_group_name_H-M   'P 1'
#
loop_
_entity.id
_entity.type
_entity.pdbx_description
1 polymer ?
#
loop_
_entity_poly.entity_id
_entity_poly.type
_entity_poly.pdbx_seq_one_letter_code
_entity_poly.pdbx_strand_id
1 'polypeptide(L)' 'MKDGICPKCSSTDVRITPIINTVMVPSVRQFDTYLCTACGYFEHYVTDPAKLADIAANWPSVSG' A
#
# COMPACT_ATOMS: atom_id res chain seq x y z
N MET A 1 -1.61 -0.68 -8.36
CA MET A 1 -2.99 -1.17 -8.51
C MET A 1 -4.06 -0.09 -8.32
N LYS A 2 -3.72 1.18 -8.05
CA LYS A 2 -4.69 2.30 -8.01
C LYS A 2 -5.41 2.54 -9.35
N ASP A 3 -4.79 2.12 -10.44
CA ASP A 3 -5.32 2.12 -11.81
C ASP A 3 -6.17 0.86 -12.13
N GLY A 4 -6.36 -0.03 -11.15
CA GLY A 4 -7.09 -1.28 -11.31
C GLY A 4 -6.28 -2.41 -11.97
N ILE A 5 -4.98 -2.23 -12.19
CA ILE A 5 -4.13 -3.23 -12.86
C ILE A 5 -3.07 -3.76 -11.89
N CYS A 6 -2.94 -5.09 -11.82
CA CYS A 6 -1.91 -5.75 -11.04
C CYS A 6 -0.52 -5.58 -11.70
N PRO A 7 0.48 -4.98 -11.04
CA PRO A 7 1.80 -4.79 -11.63
C PRO A 7 2.59 -6.11 -11.76
N LYS A 8 2.19 -7.16 -11.02
CA LYS A 8 2.86 -8.46 -11.02
C LYS A 8 2.42 -9.36 -12.18
N CYS A 9 1.12 -9.37 -12.50
CA CYS A 9 0.56 -10.31 -13.49
C CYS A 9 -0.34 -9.65 -14.55
N SER A 10 -0.46 -8.32 -14.54
CA SER A 10 -1.28 -7.54 -15.48
C SER A 10 -2.79 -7.82 -15.45
N SER A 11 -3.28 -8.61 -14.48
CA SER A 11 -4.72 -8.83 -14.28
C SER A 11 -5.44 -7.55 -13.84
N THR A 12 -6.69 -7.42 -14.25
CA THR A 12 -7.62 -6.36 -13.83
C THR A 12 -8.54 -6.78 -12.68
N ASP A 13 -8.44 -8.03 -12.18
CA ASP A 13 -9.23 -8.49 -11.03
C ASP A 13 -8.51 -8.09 -9.74
N VAL A 14 -8.78 -6.85 -9.32
CA VAL A 14 -8.20 -6.18 -8.16
C VAL A 14 -9.32 -5.69 -7.24
N ARG A 15 -9.18 -5.93 -5.93
CA ARG A 15 -10.09 -5.47 -4.88
C ARG A 15 -9.39 -4.48 -3.95
N ILE A 16 -10.15 -3.51 -3.44
CA ILE A 16 -9.69 -2.56 -2.43
C ILE A 16 -10.41 -2.81 -1.10
N THR A 17 -9.66 -2.74 0.00
CA THR A 17 -10.24 -2.61 1.35
C THR A 17 -9.58 -1.44 2.08
N PRO A 18 -10.37 -0.57 2.74
CA PRO A 18 -9.86 0.58 3.48
C PRO A 18 -9.20 0.19 4.82
N ILE A 19 -9.25 -1.08 5.22
CA ILE A 19 -8.73 -1.52 6.51
C ILE A 19 -8.13 -2.93 6.40
N ILE A 20 -6.84 -3.04 6.73
CA ILE A 20 -6.25 -4.30 7.18
C ILE A 20 -5.46 -4.02 8.46
N ASN A 21 -5.92 -4.60 9.58
CA ASN A 21 -5.32 -4.40 10.90
C ASN A 21 -3.97 -5.12 11.11
N THR A 22 -3.40 -5.74 10.08
CA THR A 22 -2.19 -6.59 10.19
C THR A 22 -0.90 -5.91 9.74
N VAL A 23 -0.95 -4.72 9.14
CA VAL A 23 0.26 -3.96 8.78
C VAL A 23 0.64 -3.02 9.91
N MET A 24 1.74 -3.35 10.61
CA MET A 24 2.32 -2.49 11.64
C MET A 24 3.36 -1.55 11.05
N VAL A 25 2.92 -0.42 10.49
CA VAL A 25 3.77 0.78 10.42
C VAL A 25 3.44 1.65 11.63
N PRO A 26 4.37 1.81 12.59
CA PRO A 26 4.12 2.62 13.78
C PRO A 26 3.56 4.01 13.43
N SER A 27 2.47 4.39 14.08
CA SER A 27 1.79 5.67 13.92
C SER A 27 1.09 5.91 12.57
N VAL A 28 0.99 4.92 11.68
CA VAL A 28 0.09 4.98 10.52
C VAL A 28 -1.17 4.18 10.85
N ARG A 29 -2.35 4.81 10.73
CA ARG A 29 -3.64 4.17 11.02
C ARG A 29 -4.54 4.03 9.80
N GLN A 30 -4.21 4.71 8.70
CA GLN A 30 -5.04 4.79 7.51
C GLN A 30 -4.25 4.29 6.30
N PHE A 31 -4.77 3.22 5.70
CA PHE A 31 -4.19 2.61 4.51
C PHE A 31 -5.30 2.26 3.53
N ASP A 32 -5.01 2.42 2.24
CA ASP A 32 -5.71 1.65 1.22
C ASP A 32 -4.92 0.37 0.97
N THR A 33 -5.60 -0.77 1.01
CA THR A 33 -5.00 -2.03 0.60
C THR A 33 -5.63 -2.54 -0.67
N TYR A 34 -4.78 -2.87 -1.64
CA TYR A 34 -5.18 -3.47 -2.90
C TYR A 34 -4.72 -4.92 -2.93
N LEU A 35 -5.61 -5.83 -3.33
CA LEU A 35 -5.35 -7.26 -3.51
C LEU A 35 -5.77 -7.69 -4.92
N CYS A 36 -4.84 -8.26 -5.67
CA CYS A 36 -5.10 -8.97 -6.90
C CYS A 36 -5.55 -10.40 -6.59
N THR A 37 -6.79 -10.73 -6.91
CA THR A 37 -7.38 -12.05 -6.69
C THR A 37 -6.88 -13.09 -7.70
N ALA A 38 -6.28 -12.67 -8.82
CA ALA A 38 -5.71 -13.58 -9.80
C ALA A 38 -4.33 -14.16 -9.42
N CYS A 39 -3.51 -13.44 -8.66
CA CYS A 39 -2.14 -13.89 -8.35
C CYS A 39 -1.71 -13.72 -6.88
N GLY A 40 -2.61 -13.23 -6.00
CA GLY A 40 -2.29 -12.94 -4.60
C GLY A 40 -1.41 -11.70 -4.40
N TYR A 41 -1.14 -10.95 -5.47
CA TYR A 41 -0.59 -9.59 -5.51
C TYR A 41 -1.18 -8.69 -4.42
N PHE A 42 -0.47 -8.18 -3.40
CA PHE A 42 -1.04 -7.11 -2.58
C PHE A 42 -0.06 -5.99 -2.27
N GLU A 43 -0.59 -4.78 -2.12
CA GLU A 43 0.17 -3.58 -1.74
C GLU A 43 -0.68 -2.66 -0.85
N HIS A 44 0.00 -1.94 0.04
CA HIS A 44 -0.62 -0.99 0.97
C HIS A 44 -0.15 0.42 0.64
N TYR A 45 -1.07 1.37 0.65
CA TYR A 45 -0.77 2.80 0.47
C TYR A 45 -1.15 3.57 1.72
N VAL A 46 -0.19 4.29 2.31
CA VAL A 46 -0.48 5.30 3.33
C VAL A 46 -1.30 6.42 2.67
N THR A 47 -2.49 6.69 3.20
CA THR A 47 -3.41 7.69 2.62
C THR A 47 -3.27 9.08 3.26
N ASP A 48 -2.59 9.19 4.40
CA ASP A 48 -2.32 10.46 5.11
C ASP A 48 -1.04 11.14 4.57
N PRO A 49 -1.14 12.29 3.88
CA PRO A 49 0.03 12.99 3.35
C PRO A 49 0.96 13.55 4.43
N ALA A 50 0.43 13.96 5.59
CA ALA A 50 1.27 14.45 6.68
C ALA A 50 2.14 13.31 7.23
N LYS A 51 1.59 12.10 7.28
CA LYS A 51 2.34 10.93 7.71
C LYS A 51 3.39 10.48 6.69
N LEU A 52 3.13 10.65 5.40
CA LEU A 52 4.15 10.45 4.36
C LEU A 52 5.34 11.40 4.52
N ALA A 53 5.07 12.69 4.80
CA ALA A 53 6.12 13.67 5.04
C ALA A 53 6.96 13.34 6.28
N ASP A 54 6.31 12.93 7.37
CA ASP A 54 6.98 12.49 8.60
C ASP A 54 7.88 11.25 8.37
N ILE A 55 7.40 10.26 7.63
CA ILE A 55 8.19 9.07 7.27
C ILE A 55 9.40 9.47 6.43
N ALA A 56 9.21 10.29 5.39
CA ALA A 56 10.29 10.72 4.51
C ALA A 56 11.39 11.51 5.23
N ALA A 57 11.04 12.28 6.27
CA ALA A 57 12.00 13.05 7.06
C ALA A 57 12.80 12.20 8.06
N ASN A 58 12.20 11.12 8.58
CA ASN A 58 12.74 10.42 9.74
C ASN A 58 13.26 9.01 9.45
N TRP A 59 12.86 8.38 8.33
CA TRP A 59 13.23 7.01 8.04
C TRP A 59 14.46 6.95 7.12
N PRO A 60 15.41 6.03 7.35
CA PRO A 60 16.53 5.84 6.44
C PRO A 60 16.03 5.48 5.03
N SER A 61 16.57 6.13 4.01
CA SER A 61 16.35 5.72 2.63
C SER A 61 17.14 4.44 2.34
N VAL A 62 16.57 3.57 1.51
CA VAL A 62 17.30 2.44 0.95
C VAL A 62 18.03 2.95 -0.30
N SER A 63 19.37 2.93 -0.29
CA SER A 63 20.17 3.17 -1.50
C SER A 63 20.27 1.87 -2.31
N GLY A 64 19.94 1.94 -3.60
CA GLY A 64 20.11 0.85 -4.57
C GLY A 64 21.51 0.79 -5.15
#